data_AF-C5B5I2-F1
#
_entry.id   AF-C5B5I2-F1
#
_cell.length_a   1.000
_cell.length_b   1.000
_cell.length_c   1.000
_cell.angle_alpha   90.00
_cell.angle_beta   90.00
_cell.angle_gamma   90.00
#
_symmetry.space_group_name_H-M   'P 1'
#
loop_
_entity.id
_entity.type
_entity.pdbx_description
1 polymer ?
#
loop_
_entity_poly.entity_id
_entity_poly.type
_entity_poly.pdbx_seq_one_letter_code
_entity_poly.pdbx_strand_id
1 'polypeptide(L)'
;MRMTKQEFLISSGLQTQVLEFWLEQRWLLPEEAAGELHFQDVDIARAHLIRQLKDDLGANDEGIDVILHLVDQVHGLRRVLLELRERMK
;
A
#
# COMPACT_ATOMS: atom_id res chain seq x y z
N MET A 1 -1.24 -4.99 -12.74
CA MET A 1 0.00 -5.06 -13.56
C MET A 1 1.20 -5.11 -12.63
N ARG A 2 2.23 -5.91 -12.93
CA ARG A 2 3.46 -5.97 -12.12
C ARG A 2 4.41 -4.87 -12.63
N MET A 3 4.93 -4.04 -11.75
CA MET A 3 5.75 -2.88 -12.07
C MET A 3 7.09 -2.96 -11.36
N THR A 4 8.14 -2.52 -12.04
CA THR A 4 9.44 -2.25 -11.44
C THR A 4 9.37 -1.02 -10.55
N LYS A 5 10.37 -0.84 -9.69
CA LYS A 5 10.53 0.37 -8.87
C LYS A 5 10.50 1.66 -9.69
N GLN A 6 11.13 1.68 -10.87
CA GLN A 6 11.16 2.86 -11.72
C GLN A 6 9.77 3.20 -12.29
N GLU A 7 9.05 2.19 -12.80
CA GLU A 7 7.68 2.36 -13.30
C GLU A 7 6.72 2.82 -12.19
N PHE A 8 6.91 2.31 -10.97
CA PHE A 8 6.13 2.72 -9.81
C PHE A 8 6.37 4.20 -9.44
N LEU A 9 7.63 4.65 -9.41
CA LEU A 9 7.95 6.05 -9.12
C LEU A 9 7.34 7.01 -10.16
N ILE A 10 7.38 6.64 -11.44
CA ILE A 10 6.76 7.41 -12.53
C ILE A 10 5.23 7.45 -12.34
N SER A 11 4.60 6.31 -12.06
CA SER A 11 3.14 6.20 -11.98
C SER A 11 2.55 6.86 -10.72
N SER A 12 3.26 6.78 -9.59
CA SER A 12 2.83 7.36 -8.30
C SER A 12 3.21 8.84 -8.13
N GLY A 13 4.15 9.35 -8.95
CA GLY A 13 4.73 10.68 -8.77
C GLY A 13 5.45 10.82 -7.43
N LEU A 14 5.99 9.73 -6.89
CA LEU A 14 6.79 9.74 -5.67
C LEU A 14 8.25 10.01 -5.98
N GLN A 15 8.92 10.67 -5.03
CA GLN A 15 10.37 10.77 -5.05
C GLN A 15 10.98 9.49 -4.45
N THR A 16 12.17 9.09 -4.92
CA THR A 16 12.84 7.88 -4.46
C THR A 16 13.01 7.86 -2.93
N GLN A 17 13.40 8.97 -2.32
CA GLN A 17 13.60 9.07 -0.86
C GLN A 17 12.32 8.82 -0.06
N VAL A 18 11.18 9.30 -0.57
CA VAL A 18 9.87 9.06 0.05
C VAL A 18 9.48 7.59 -0.06
N LEU A 19 9.75 6.98 -1.21
CA LEU A 19 9.51 5.54 -1.40
C LEU A 19 10.36 4.70 -0.44
N GLU A 20 11.67 4.98 -0.32
CA GLU A 20 12.53 4.24 0.62
C GLU A 20 12.01 4.36 2.06
N PHE A 21 11.66 5.58 2.49
CA PHE A 21 11.08 5.78 3.81
C PHE A 21 9.80 4.96 4.01
N TRP A 22 8.89 4.93 3.03
CA TRP A 22 7.65 4.16 3.12
C TRP A 22 7.89 2.64 3.12
N LEU A 23 8.93 2.15 2.43
CA LEU A 23 9.34 0.75 2.49
C LEU A 23 9.93 0.40 3.86
N GLU A 24 10.78 1.27 4.41
CA GLU A 24 11.37 1.11 5.75
C GLU A 24 10.30 1.07 6.85
N GLN A 25 9.31 1.98 6.79
CA GLN A 25 8.16 2.00 7.69
C GLN A 25 7.15 0.89 7.41
N ARG A 26 7.36 0.07 6.36
CA ARG A 26 6.43 -0.98 5.91
C ARG A 26 5.03 -0.46 5.56
N TRP A 27 4.93 0.80 5.16
CA TRP A 27 3.69 1.39 4.65
C TRP A 27 3.36 0.89 3.26
N LEU A 28 4.38 0.57 2.47
CA LEU A 28 4.27 -0.16 1.21
C LEU A 28 4.95 -1.53 1.38
N LEU A 29 4.29 -2.58 0.90
CA LEU A 29 4.75 -3.96 0.97
C LEU A 29 4.68 -4.60 -0.42
N PRO A 30 5.54 -4.15 -1.36
CA PRO A 30 5.61 -4.76 -2.68
C PRO A 30 6.06 -6.23 -2.60
N GLU A 31 5.79 -6.98 -3.65
CA GLU A 31 6.24 -8.37 -3.77
C GLU A 31 7.73 -8.42 -4.08
N GLU A 32 8.51 -9.11 -3.26
CA GLU A 32 9.92 -9.38 -3.56
C GLU A 32 10.03 -10.69 -4.34
N ALA A 33 10.59 -10.65 -5.55
CA ALA A 33 10.87 -11.84 -6.35
C ALA A 33 12.24 -11.75 -6.99
N ALA A 34 13.03 -12.82 -6.87
CA ALA A 34 14.39 -12.92 -7.41
C ALA A 34 15.33 -11.77 -6.98
N GLY A 35 15.10 -11.18 -5.81
CA GLY A 35 15.89 -10.05 -5.29
C GLY A 35 15.47 -8.68 -5.82
N GLU A 36 14.36 -8.60 -6.56
CA GLU A 36 13.79 -7.35 -7.05
C GLU A 36 12.41 -7.08 -6.45
N LEU A 37 12.14 -5.80 -6.14
CA LEU A 37 10.84 -5.35 -5.67
C LEU A 37 9.91 -5.10 -6.84
N HIS A 38 8.74 -5.72 -6.75
CA HIS A 38 7.67 -5.60 -7.73
C HIS A 38 6.41 -5.03 -7.12
N PHE A 39 5.96 -3.93 -7.71
CA PHE A 39 4.78 -3.21 -7.29
C PHE A 39 3.57 -3.61 -8.14
N GLN A 40 2.39 -3.40 -7.61
CA GLN A 40 1.12 -3.64 -8.27
C GLN A 40 0.25 -2.38 -8.24
N ASP A 41 -0.86 -2.39 -8.98
CA ASP A 41 -1.77 -1.24 -9.03
C ASP A 41 -2.33 -0.88 -7.65
N VAL A 42 -2.48 -1.89 -6.76
CA VAL A 42 -2.90 -1.68 -5.37
C VAL A 42 -1.89 -0.86 -4.56
N ASP A 43 -0.59 -0.97 -4.87
CA ASP A 43 0.46 -0.18 -4.21
C ASP A 43 0.40 1.29 -4.62
N ILE A 44 -0.04 1.58 -5.86
CA ILE A 44 -0.27 2.96 -6.32
C ILE A 44 -1.45 3.56 -5.55
N ALA A 45 -2.57 2.82 -5.45
CA ALA A 45 -3.72 3.26 -4.67
C ALA A 45 -3.35 3.51 -3.21
N ARG A 46 -2.52 2.64 -2.62
CA ARG A 46 -1.99 2.79 -1.26
C ARG A 46 -1.09 4.01 -1.13
N ALA A 47 -0.22 4.28 -2.10
CA ALA A 47 0.61 5.47 -2.12
C ALA A 47 -0.20 6.76 -2.17
N HIS A 48 -1.29 6.80 -2.96
CA HIS A 48 -2.21 7.92 -2.96
C HIS A 48 -2.92 8.10 -1.61
N LEU A 49 -3.36 7.01 -0.98
CA LEU A 49 -3.96 7.06 0.35
C LEU A 49 -3.00 7.66 1.37
N ILE A 50 -1.74 7.19 1.42
CA ILE A 50 -0.74 7.72 2.35
C ILE A 50 -0.54 9.22 2.14
N ARG A 51 -0.45 9.66 0.88
CA ARG A 51 -0.32 11.08 0.55
C ARG A 51 -1.53 11.89 1.03
N GLN A 52 -2.75 11.41 0.82
CA GLN A 52 -3.97 12.07 1.33
C GLN A 52 -3.99 12.15 2.86
N LEU A 53 -3.57 11.08 3.54
CA LEU A 53 -3.48 11.08 5.00
C LEU A 53 -2.48 12.14 5.50
N LYS A 54 -1.34 12.27 4.83
CA LYS A 54 -0.28 13.20 5.23
C LYS A 54 -0.56 14.65 4.84
N ASP A 55 -0.93 14.89 3.59
CA ASP A 55 -1.03 16.23 3.00
C ASP A 55 -2.41 16.87 3.24
N ASP A 56 -3.50 16.10 3.13
CA ASP A 56 -4.86 16.64 3.23
C ASP A 56 -5.42 16.55 4.66
N LEU A 57 -5.09 15.47 5.38
CA LEU A 57 -5.61 15.20 6.73
C LEU A 57 -4.63 15.53 7.85
N GLY A 58 -3.38 15.85 7.53
CA GLY A 58 -2.36 16.24 8.51
C GLY A 58 -1.98 15.13 9.51
N ALA A 59 -2.17 13.86 9.13
CA ALA A 59 -1.75 12.75 9.97
C ALA A 59 -0.22 12.73 10.11
N ASN A 60 0.26 12.56 11.33
CA ASN A 60 1.67 12.29 11.60
C ASN A 60 2.02 10.85 11.20
N ASP A 61 3.32 10.56 11.16
CA ASP A 61 3.82 9.27 10.73
C ASP A 61 3.29 8.12 11.62
N GLU A 62 3.23 8.31 12.94
CA GLU A 62 2.66 7.29 13.86
C GLU A 62 1.15 7.10 13.65
N GLY A 63 0.43 8.17 13.27
CA GLY A 63 -0.98 8.10 12.94
C GLY A 63 -1.23 7.33 11.65
N ILE A 64 -0.37 7.53 10.64
CA ILE A 64 -0.43 6.81 9.37
C ILE A 64 -0.26 5.31 9.60
N ASP A 65 0.69 4.88 10.44
CA ASP A 65 0.87 3.46 10.79
C ASP A 65 -0.43 2.81 11.28
N VAL A 66 -1.08 3.46 12.26
CA VAL A 66 -2.32 2.96 12.86
C VAL A 66 -3.44 2.91 11.83
N ILE A 67 -3.59 3.97 11.02
CA ILE A 67 -4.65 4.05 10.02
C ILE A 67 -4.46 2.96 8.96
N LEU A 68 -3.25 2.77 8.44
CA LEU A 68 -2.96 1.73 7.45
C LEU A 68 -3.23 0.33 8.02
N HIS A 69 -2.86 0.08 9.27
CA HIS A 69 -3.15 -1.18 9.93
C HIS A 69 -4.67 -1.46 10.01
N LEU A 70 -5.47 -0.46 10.38
CA LEU A 70 -6.92 -0.58 10.44
C LEU A 70 -7.55 -0.80 9.06
N VAL A 71 -7.05 -0.09 8.04
CA VAL A 71 -7.48 -0.27 6.65
C VAL A 71 -7.21 -1.71 6.19
N ASP A 72 -6.03 -2.25 6.50
CA ASP A 72 -5.65 -3.63 6.17
C ASP A 72 -6.56 -4.65 6.88
N GLN A 73 -6.89 -4.42 8.15
CA GLN A 73 -7.84 -5.26 8.88
C GLN A 73 -9.22 -5.27 8.21
N VAL A 74 -9.74 -4.11 7.81
CA VAL A 74 -11.04 -4.01 7.11
C VAL A 74 -11.01 -4.76 5.78
N HIS A 75 -9.93 -4.62 5.00
CA HIS A 75 -9.78 -5.37 3.75
C HIS A 75 -9.68 -6.87 4.00
N GLY A 76 -8.96 -7.30 5.05
CA GLY A 76 -8.90 -8.70 5.48
C GLY A 76 -10.29 -9.27 5.81
N LEU A 77 -11.07 -8.56 6.62
CA LEU A 77 -12.44 -8.96 6.96
C LEU A 77 -13.34 -9.05 5.73
N ARG A 78 -13.25 -8.10 4.80
CA ARG A 78 -14.01 -8.13 3.54
C ARG A 78 -13.66 -9.36 2.70
N ARG A 79 -12.38 -9.74 2.61
CA ARG A 79 -11.96 -10.95 1.89
C ARG A 79 -12.57 -12.21 2.52
N VAL A 80 -12.47 -12.36 3.85
CA VAL A 80 -13.03 -13.52 4.57
C VAL A 80 -14.54 -13.63 4.35
N LEU A 81 -15.29 -12.52 4.40
CA LEU A 81 -16.73 -12.51 4.16
C LEU A 81 -17.08 -12.94 2.72
N LEU A 82 -16.31 -12.49 1.72
CA LEU A 82 -16.50 -12.88 0.33
C LEU A 82 -16.23 -14.38 0.14
N GLU A 83 -15.15 -14.90 0.72
CA GLU A 83 -14.81 -16.33 0.67
C GLU A 83 -15.90 -17.20 1.31
N LEU A 84 -16.40 -16.81 2.49
CA LEU A 84 -17.50 -17.50 3.15
C LEU A 84 -18.77 -17.51 2.27
N ARG A 85 -19.10 -16.38 1.64
CA ARG A 85 -20.24 -16.29 0.72
C ARG A 85 -20.10 -17.23 -0.47
N GLU A 86 -18.92 -17.32 -1.08
CA GLU A 86 -18.72 -18.23 -2.22
C GLU A 86 -18.77 -19.70 -1.81
N ARG A 87 -18.36 -20.05 -0.57
CA ARG A 87 -18.45 -21.44 -0.05
C ARG A 87 -19.87 -21.88 0.30
N MET A 88 -20.80 -20.94 0.47
CA MET A 88 -22.22 -21.22 0.74
C MET A 88 -23.07 -21.34 -0.54
N LYS A 89 -22.49 -21.08 -1.71
CA LYS A 89 -23.10 -21.37 -3.02
C LYS A 89 -22.82 -22.82 -3.42
#